data_AF-A0A928P5P4-F1
#
_entry.id   AF-A0A928P5P4-F1
#
_cell.length_a   1.000
_cell.length_b   1.000
_cell.length_c   1.000
_cell.angle_alpha   90.00
_cell.angle_beta   90.00
_cell.angle_gamma   90.00
#
_symmetry.space_group_name_H-M   'P 1'
#
loop_
_entity.id
_entity.type
_entity.pdbx_description
1 polymer ?
#
loop_
_entity_poly.entity_id
_entity_poly.type
_entity_poly.pdbx_seq_one_letter_code
_entity_poly.pdbx_strand_id
1 'polypeptide(L)'
;MKVSELRLNDIKEVNGSIKSLKTKEIINKITLSFDISSRKKLAKLFICNIVTPDVQNLCIEQLSIEQSGNELLTRGQSSYVDTKTGFVLFPQRTSPPHFEATFQAKTASTTDTQRCYDIEMNFGDFSFDFSTSEKIEHADKIIYKNVNLLIHPSDNIVKVLE
;
A
#
# COMPACT_ATOMS: atom_id res chain seq x y z
N MET A 1 -4.19 -23.79 7.39
CA MET A 1 -5.41 -22.94 7.54
C MET A 1 -5.71 -22.30 6.19
N LYS A 2 -6.97 -22.23 5.78
CA LYS A 2 -7.33 -21.58 4.50
C LYS A 2 -7.39 -20.06 4.67
N VAL A 3 -7.05 -19.32 3.62
CA VAL A 3 -7.12 -17.84 3.64
C VAL A 3 -8.52 -17.31 3.94
N SER A 4 -9.56 -18.00 3.48
CA SER A 4 -10.96 -17.68 3.76
C SER A 4 -11.36 -17.87 5.24
N GLU A 5 -10.52 -18.51 6.05
CA GLU A 5 -10.73 -18.72 7.50
C GLU A 5 -10.11 -17.59 8.33
N LEU A 6 -9.57 -16.54 7.68
CA LEU A 6 -8.93 -15.38 8.31
C LEU A 6 -9.82 -14.14 8.25
N ARG A 7 -9.76 -13.32 9.31
CA ARG A 7 -10.41 -12.01 9.37
C ARG A 7 -9.56 -10.93 8.71
N LEU A 8 -9.31 -11.07 7.40
CA LEU A 8 -8.45 -10.14 6.66
C LEU A 8 -9.00 -8.71 6.62
N ASN A 9 -10.32 -8.54 6.69
CA ASN A 9 -10.98 -7.24 6.75
C ASN A 9 -10.73 -6.48 8.06
N ASP A 10 -10.28 -7.17 9.11
CA ASP A 10 -9.95 -6.55 10.39
C ASP A 10 -8.53 -5.94 10.40
N ILE A 11 -7.71 -6.23 9.38
CA ILE A 11 -6.33 -5.73 9.27
C ILE A 11 -6.37 -4.24 8.96
N LYS A 12 -6.07 -3.42 9.97
CA LYS A 12 -6.02 -1.95 9.85
C LYS A 12 -4.74 -1.44 9.25
N GLU A 13 -3.64 -2.13 9.54
CA GLU A 13 -2.30 -1.68 9.20
C GLU A 13 -1.47 -2.88 8.75
N VAL A 14 -0.61 -2.63 7.78
CA VAL A 14 0.40 -3.58 7.31
C VAL A 14 1.76 -2.91 7.31
N ASN A 15 2.78 -3.70 7.65
CA ASN A 15 4.16 -3.23 7.75
C ASN A 15 5.05 -4.10 6.88
N GLY A 16 6.01 -3.53 6.17
CA GLY A 16 6.87 -4.33 5.30
C GLY A 16 7.81 -3.52 4.45
N SER A 17 8.12 -4.08 3.28
CA SER A 17 9.03 -3.50 2.30
C SER A 17 8.42 -3.47 0.92
N ILE A 18 8.84 -2.50 0.13
CA ILE A 18 8.45 -2.38 -1.28
C ILE A 18 9.69 -2.24 -2.14
N LYS A 19 9.64 -2.78 -3.35
CA LYS A 19 10.75 -2.81 -4.28
C LYS A 19 10.29 -2.31 -5.64
N SER A 20 11.05 -1.36 -6.21
CA SER A 20 10.74 -0.85 -7.54
C SER A 20 10.86 -1.95 -8.58
N LEU A 21 9.82 -2.15 -9.39
CA LEU A 21 9.88 -3.11 -10.49
C LEU A 21 10.90 -2.68 -11.55
N LYS A 22 11.15 -1.37 -11.68
CA LYS A 22 12.06 -0.77 -12.67
C LYS A 22 13.52 -0.74 -12.19
N THR A 23 13.79 -0.11 -11.04
CA THR A 23 15.18 0.11 -10.59
C THR A 23 15.69 -0.97 -9.64
N LYS A 24 14.80 -1.82 -9.12
CA LYS A 24 15.07 -2.83 -8.08
C LYS A 24 15.54 -2.26 -6.74
N GLU A 25 15.53 -0.94 -6.58
CA GLU A 25 15.74 -0.27 -5.29
C GLU A 25 14.61 -0.62 -4.31
N ILE A 26 14.94 -0.70 -3.01
CA ILE A 26 14.05 -1.20 -1.96
C ILE A 26 13.83 -0.12 -0.90
N ILE A 27 12.58 0.06 -0.49
CA ILE A 27 12.21 0.77 0.73
C ILE A 27 11.94 -0.30 1.79
N ASN A 28 12.87 -0.44 2.73
CA ASN A 28 12.88 -1.55 3.70
C ASN A 28 11.79 -1.42 4.76
N LYS A 29 11.33 -0.20 5.06
CA LYS A 29 10.31 0.06 6.07
C LYS A 29 9.25 0.99 5.51
N ILE A 30 8.08 0.42 5.32
CA ILE A 30 6.86 1.13 4.96
C ILE A 30 5.69 0.60 5.80
N THR A 31 4.87 1.51 6.27
CA THR A 31 3.64 1.22 7.01
C THR A 31 2.46 1.80 6.25
N LEU A 32 1.44 0.98 5.98
CA LEU A 32 0.20 1.41 5.31
C LEU A 32 -0.99 1.15 6.24
N SER A 33 -1.80 2.18 6.48
CA SER A 33 -3.07 2.08 7.20
C SER A 33 -4.24 2.26 6.22
N PHE A 34 -5.21 1.35 6.25
CA PHE A 34 -6.30 1.30 5.27
C PHE A 34 -7.65 1.66 5.88
N ASP A 35 -8.47 2.37 5.10
CA ASP A 35 -9.84 2.68 5.46
C ASP A 35 -10.74 1.42 5.48
N ILE A 36 -11.96 1.54 6.01
CA ILE A 36 -12.89 0.40 6.09
C ILE A 36 -13.19 -0.20 4.72
N SER A 37 -13.34 0.63 3.69
CA SER A 37 -13.66 0.17 2.33
C SER A 37 -12.51 -0.66 1.74
N SER A 38 -11.28 -0.16 1.84
CA SER A 38 -10.10 -0.80 1.28
C SER A 38 -9.75 -2.10 1.98
N ARG A 39 -9.99 -2.20 3.29
CA ARG A 39 -9.82 -3.46 4.02
C ARG A 39 -10.73 -4.57 3.52
N LYS A 40 -11.98 -4.25 3.17
CA LYS A 40 -12.90 -5.22 2.55
C LYS A 40 -12.42 -5.64 1.16
N LYS A 41 -11.90 -4.69 0.37
CA LYS A 41 -11.34 -4.96 -0.96
C LYS A 41 -10.11 -5.85 -0.89
N LEU A 42 -9.18 -5.58 0.04
CA LEU A 42 -8.00 -6.40 0.30
C LEU A 42 -8.37 -7.84 0.69
N ALA A 43 -9.32 -7.99 1.62
CA ALA A 43 -9.81 -9.31 1.98
C ALA A 43 -10.35 -10.08 0.77
N LYS A 44 -11.15 -9.41 -0.08
CA LYS A 44 -11.67 -10.00 -1.32
C LYS A 44 -10.56 -10.36 -2.30
N LEU A 45 -9.58 -9.47 -2.49
CA LEU A 45 -8.42 -9.70 -3.35
C LEU A 45 -7.67 -10.98 -2.94
N PHE A 46 -7.31 -11.12 -1.67
CA PHE A 46 -6.53 -12.28 -1.21
C PHE A 46 -7.32 -13.58 -1.12
N ILE A 47 -8.64 -13.52 -0.91
CA ILE A 47 -9.50 -14.71 -0.93
C ILE A 47 -9.70 -15.21 -2.37
N CYS A 48 -9.94 -14.30 -3.32
CA CYS A 48 -10.23 -14.65 -4.71
C CYS A 48 -8.97 -14.79 -5.57
N ASN A 49 -7.84 -14.19 -5.16
CA ASN A 49 -6.60 -14.08 -5.92
C ASN A 49 -6.81 -13.51 -7.35
N ILE A 50 -7.74 -12.55 -7.49
CA ILE A 50 -8.05 -11.91 -8.78
C ILE A 50 -8.22 -10.41 -8.55
N VAL A 51 -7.55 -9.62 -9.38
CA VAL A 51 -7.72 -8.16 -9.43
C VAL A 51 -8.90 -7.84 -10.35
N THR A 52 -10.03 -7.46 -9.77
CA THR A 52 -11.21 -6.94 -10.48
C THR A 52 -11.31 -5.42 -10.32
N PRO A 53 -12.06 -4.71 -11.20
CA PRO A 53 -12.19 -3.25 -11.13
C PRO A 53 -12.63 -2.71 -9.76
N ASP A 54 -13.44 -3.46 -9.01
CA ASP A 54 -13.93 -3.05 -7.69
C ASP A 54 -12.89 -3.15 -6.57
N VAL A 55 -11.88 -4.03 -6.70
CA VAL A 55 -10.77 -4.19 -5.73
C VAL A 55 -9.50 -3.45 -6.13
N GLN A 56 -9.45 -2.94 -7.37
CA GLN A 56 -8.26 -2.35 -7.96
C GLN A 56 -7.77 -1.08 -7.24
N ASN A 57 -8.72 -0.25 -6.79
CA ASN A 57 -8.42 1.03 -6.15
C ASN A 57 -8.62 0.94 -4.63
N LEU A 58 -7.53 1.17 -3.89
CA LEU A 58 -7.50 1.23 -2.44
C LEU A 58 -7.17 2.65 -1.97
N CYS A 59 -7.79 3.06 -0.88
CA CYS A 59 -7.47 4.26 -0.12
C CYS A 59 -6.60 3.88 1.08
N ILE A 60 -5.44 4.50 1.15
CA ILE A 60 -4.54 4.45 2.30
C ILE A 60 -4.78 5.73 3.09
N GLU A 61 -5.32 5.57 4.30
CA GLU A 61 -5.51 6.68 5.23
C GLU A 61 -4.16 7.29 5.62
N GLN A 62 -3.15 6.44 5.81
CA GLN A 62 -1.80 6.86 6.17
C GLN A 62 -0.73 5.92 5.58
N LEU A 63 0.25 6.50 4.89
CA LEU A 63 1.49 5.84 4.46
C LEU A 63 2.65 6.49 5.20
N SER A 64 3.50 5.70 5.84
CA SER A 64 4.71 6.17 6.54
C SER A 64 5.94 5.47 6.00
N ILE A 65 7.00 6.24 5.73
CA ILE A 65 8.30 5.74 5.24
C ILE A 65 9.47 6.51 5.86
N GLU A 66 10.66 5.92 5.85
CA GLU A 66 11.92 6.62 6.14
C GLU A 66 12.20 7.68 5.05
N GLN A 67 12.82 8.82 5.41
CA GLN A 67 13.11 9.89 4.46
C GLN A 67 13.88 9.43 3.21
N SER A 68 14.81 8.49 3.37
CA SER A 68 15.62 7.92 2.27
C SER A 68 14.78 7.24 1.19
N GLY A 69 13.59 6.73 1.54
CA GLY A 69 12.68 6.08 0.59
C GLY A 69 11.80 7.06 -0.20
N ASN A 70 11.78 8.34 0.17
CA ASN A 70 10.84 9.31 -0.37
C ASN A 70 11.01 9.53 -1.88
N GLU A 71 12.26 9.74 -2.29
CA GLU A 71 12.54 10.02 -3.70
C GLU A 71 12.08 8.87 -4.58
N LEU A 72 12.27 7.62 -4.15
CA LEU A 72 11.85 6.46 -4.93
C LEU A 72 10.33 6.38 -5.12
N LEU A 73 9.55 6.81 -4.12
CA LEU A 73 8.08 6.87 -4.22
C LEU A 73 7.60 7.97 -5.17
N THR A 74 8.18 9.16 -5.04
CA THR A 74 7.67 10.36 -5.72
C THR A 74 8.34 10.65 -7.05
N ARG A 75 9.47 10.00 -7.38
CA ARG A 75 10.22 10.25 -8.62
C ARG A 75 9.34 9.94 -9.83
N GLY A 76 9.17 10.92 -10.70
CA GLY A 76 8.33 10.78 -11.89
C GLY A 76 6.82 10.81 -11.59
N GLN A 77 6.42 11.13 -10.36
CA GLN A 77 5.06 11.58 -10.07
C GLN A 77 5.03 13.11 -10.14
N SER A 78 3.92 13.69 -10.61
CA SER A 78 3.76 15.13 -10.77
C SER A 78 4.17 15.88 -9.51
N SER A 79 5.19 16.72 -9.59
CA SER A 79 5.60 17.57 -8.48
C SER A 79 4.54 18.65 -8.22
N TYR A 80 4.19 18.87 -6.95
CA TYR A 80 3.56 20.13 -6.54
C TYR A 80 4.55 21.26 -6.86
N VAL A 81 4.18 22.14 -7.79
CA VAL A 81 4.97 23.33 -8.08
C VAL A 81 4.42 24.46 -7.24
N ASP A 82 5.25 24.99 -6.34
CA ASP A 82 4.94 26.23 -5.64
C ASP A 82 4.87 27.36 -6.69
N THR A 83 3.67 27.91 -6.85
CA THR A 83 3.43 29.11 -7.64
C THR A 83 3.24 30.28 -6.69
N LYS A 84 3.49 31.50 -7.16
CA LYS A 84 3.30 32.74 -6.38
C LYS A 84 1.89 32.91 -5.79
N THR A 85 0.94 32.05 -6.18
CA THR A 85 -0.47 32.03 -5.76
C THR A 85 -0.89 30.73 -5.06
N GLY A 86 0.04 29.82 -4.74
CA GLY A 86 -0.23 28.51 -4.11
C GLY A 86 0.42 27.34 -4.86
N PHE A 87 0.14 26.10 -4.47
CA PHE A 87 0.71 24.93 -5.14
C PHE A 87 -0.16 24.51 -6.33
N VAL A 88 0.45 24.32 -7.51
CA VAL A 88 -0.23 23.83 -8.72
C VAL A 88 0.40 22.51 -9.18
N LEU A 89 -0.42 21.53 -9.52
CA LEU A 89 0.02 20.30 -10.17
C LEU A 89 0.50 20.60 -11.59
N PHE A 90 1.78 20.39 -11.88
CA PHE A 90 2.26 20.38 -13.26
C PHE A 90 2.05 18.97 -13.85
N PRO A 91 1.31 18.82 -14.96
CA PRO A 91 1.05 17.52 -15.56
C PRO A 91 2.28 17.07 -16.35
N GLN A 92 3.22 16.37 -15.70
CA GLN A 92 4.08 15.47 -16.46
C GLN A 92 3.29 14.18 -16.73
N ARG A 93 3.17 13.80 -18.00
CA ARG A 93 2.65 12.50 -18.44
C ARG A 93 3.68 11.42 -18.12
N THR A 94 3.90 11.12 -16.85
CA THR A 94 4.76 10.02 -16.44
C THR A 94 3.93 9.04 -15.65
N SER A 95 3.95 7.78 -16.09
CA SER A 95 3.31 6.68 -15.37
C SER A 95 3.90 6.63 -13.95
N PRO A 96 3.07 6.52 -12.91
CA PRO A 96 3.57 6.43 -11.54
C PRO A 96 4.51 5.22 -11.42
N PRO A 97 5.53 5.28 -10.55
CA PRO A 97 6.40 4.15 -10.30
C PRO A 97 5.61 2.91 -9.85
N HIS A 98 5.99 1.75 -10.38
CA HIS A 98 5.41 0.46 -10.04
C HIS A 98 6.30 -0.30 -9.06
N PHE A 99 5.67 -1.03 -8.15
CA PHE A 99 6.31 -1.73 -7.05
C PHE A 99 5.75 -3.14 -6.87
N GLU A 100 6.60 -4.03 -6.36
CA GLU A 100 6.21 -5.26 -5.67
C GLU A 100 6.40 -5.06 -4.16
N ALA A 101 5.65 -5.79 -3.34
CA ALA A 101 5.71 -5.67 -1.88
C ALA A 101 5.62 -7.00 -1.16
N THR A 102 6.27 -7.04 0.00
CA THR A 102 6.02 -8.04 1.04
C THR A 102 5.67 -7.30 2.31
N PHE A 103 4.44 -7.50 2.79
CA PHE A 103 3.92 -6.94 4.02
C PHE A 103 3.56 -8.04 5.01
N GLN A 104 3.59 -7.69 6.29
CA GLN A 104 3.18 -8.54 7.38
C GLN A 104 2.09 -7.87 8.20
N ALA A 105 1.18 -8.68 8.73
CA ALA A 105 0.15 -8.26 9.66
C ALA A 105 -0.28 -9.41 10.57
N LYS A 106 -1.03 -9.06 11.61
CA LYS A 106 -1.71 -10.02 12.48
C LYS A 106 -3.20 -10.04 12.16
N THR A 107 -3.78 -11.22 12.14
CA THR A 107 -5.22 -11.41 12.00
C THR A 107 -5.70 -12.56 12.88
N ALA A 108 -7.00 -12.64 13.14
CA ALA A 108 -7.61 -13.74 13.89
C ALA A 108 -8.32 -14.70 12.95
N SER A 109 -8.61 -15.91 13.44
CA SER A 109 -9.49 -16.82 12.71
C SER A 109 -10.95 -16.33 12.72
N THR A 110 -11.70 -16.68 11.69
CA THR A 110 -13.15 -16.50 11.64
C THR A 110 -13.87 -17.40 12.64
N THR A 111 -13.32 -18.57 12.96
CA THR A 111 -13.92 -19.59 13.84
C THR A 111 -13.42 -19.53 15.28
N ASP A 112 -12.16 -19.13 15.50
CA ASP A 112 -11.57 -18.93 16.83
C ASP A 112 -10.95 -17.53 16.93
N THR A 113 -11.67 -16.62 17.59
CA THR A 113 -11.25 -15.21 17.70
C THR A 113 -10.16 -14.97 18.73
N GLN A 114 -9.87 -15.96 19.59
CA GLN A 114 -8.79 -15.82 20.58
C GLN A 114 -7.43 -16.15 19.99
N ARG A 115 -7.40 -16.90 18.88
CA ARG A 115 -6.17 -17.27 18.20
C ARG A 115 -5.81 -16.26 17.12
N CYS A 116 -4.68 -15.61 17.30
CA CYS A 116 -4.06 -14.72 16.32
C CYS A 116 -3.04 -15.49 15.47
N TYR A 117 -2.90 -15.06 14.23
CA TYR A 117 -1.97 -15.59 13.25
C TYR A 117 -1.19 -14.43 12.63
N ASP A 118 0.11 -14.64 12.50
CA ASP A 118 0.96 -13.81 11.66
C ASP A 118 0.76 -14.21 10.20
N ILE A 119 0.60 -13.22 9.33
CA ILE A 119 0.44 -13.44 7.89
C ILE A 119 1.42 -12.59 7.12
N GLU A 120 1.82 -13.10 5.96
CA GLU A 120 2.57 -12.39 4.94
C GLU A 120 1.67 -12.15 3.72
N MET A 121 1.54 -10.88 3.33
CA MET A 121 0.84 -10.40 2.14
C MET A 121 1.86 -9.98 1.08
N ASN A 122 1.85 -10.63 -0.07
CA ASN A 122 2.68 -10.24 -1.20
C ASN A 122 1.81 -9.58 -2.27
N PHE A 123 2.20 -8.37 -2.68
CA PHE A 123 1.58 -7.65 -3.80
C PHE A 123 2.55 -7.68 -4.98
N GLY A 124 2.08 -8.17 -6.13
CA GLY A 124 2.94 -8.38 -7.30
C GLY A 124 3.21 -7.12 -8.12
N ASP A 125 2.20 -6.28 -8.31
CA ASP A 125 2.31 -5.00 -9.02
C ASP A 125 1.27 -4.01 -8.50
N PHE A 126 1.74 -2.86 -8.03
CA PHE A 126 0.90 -1.73 -7.66
C PHE A 126 1.66 -0.40 -7.84
N SER A 127 0.90 0.68 -7.86
CA SER A 127 1.42 2.04 -7.93
C SER A 127 0.69 2.94 -6.95
N PHE A 128 1.39 3.93 -6.40
CA PHE A 128 0.79 4.99 -5.60
C PHE A 128 0.42 6.19 -6.48
N ASP A 129 -0.69 6.83 -6.15
CA ASP A 129 -1.07 8.14 -6.67
C ASP A 129 -1.15 9.13 -5.48
N PHE A 130 -0.20 10.06 -5.48
CA PHE A 130 -0.07 11.11 -4.46
C PHE A 130 -0.80 12.41 -4.83
N SER A 131 -1.55 12.47 -5.95
CA SER A 131 -2.16 13.70 -6.48
C SER A 131 -3.11 14.42 -5.52
N THR A 132 -3.74 13.67 -4.61
CA THR A 132 -4.65 14.19 -3.59
C THR A 132 -4.10 14.04 -2.16
N SER A 133 -2.84 13.65 -2.02
CA SER A 133 -2.27 13.31 -0.71
C SER A 133 -1.78 14.53 0.06
N GLU A 134 -1.92 14.49 1.39
CA GLU A 134 -1.27 15.45 2.29
C GLU A 134 0.09 14.91 2.72
N LYS A 135 1.16 15.70 2.61
CA LYS A 135 2.51 15.32 3.04
C LYS A 135 2.88 16.01 4.35
N ILE A 136 3.35 15.23 5.32
CA ILE A 136 3.87 15.70 6.61
C ILE A 136 5.29 15.19 6.77
N GLU A 137 6.25 16.10 6.92
CA GLU A 137 7.67 15.78 7.07
C GLU A 137 8.10 15.85 8.54
N HIS A 138 8.81 14.81 8.99
CA HIS A 138 9.51 14.75 10.27
C HIS A 138 11.01 14.55 10.02
N ALA A 139 11.82 14.64 11.07
CA ALA A 139 13.28 14.53 10.97
C ALA A 139 13.77 13.19 10.38
N ASP A 140 13.06 12.09 10.67
CA ASP A 140 13.45 10.71 10.34
C ASP A 140 12.49 10.02 9.36
N LYS A 141 11.27 10.54 9.21
CA LYS A 141 10.20 9.93 8.42
C LYS A 141 9.35 10.93 7.67
N ILE A 142 8.63 10.43 6.67
CA ILE A 142 7.60 11.17 5.95
C ILE A 142 6.29 10.41 6.08
N ILE A 143 5.22 11.15 6.36
CA ILE A 143 3.86 10.64 6.43
C ILE A 143 3.05 11.25 5.30
N TYR A 144 2.38 10.39 4.53
CA TYR A 144 1.38 10.78 3.55
C TYR A 144 0.00 10.36 4.03
N LYS A 145 -1.00 11.23 3.88
CA LYS A 145 -2.41 10.91 4.15
C LYS A 145 -3.23 10.88 2.87
N ASN A 146 -4.28 10.08 2.86
CA ASN A 146 -5.23 9.96 1.74
C ASN A 146 -4.53 9.61 0.41
N VAL A 147 -3.69 8.59 0.43
CA VAL A 147 -2.96 8.12 -0.75
C VAL A 147 -3.80 7.06 -1.47
N ASN A 148 -3.96 7.20 -2.77
CA ASN A 148 -4.56 6.14 -3.57
C ASN A 148 -3.50 5.10 -3.92
N LEU A 149 -3.83 3.82 -3.74
CA LEU A 149 -3.03 2.70 -4.21
C LEU A 149 -3.84 1.97 -5.29
N LEU A 150 -3.23 1.84 -6.46
CA LEU A 150 -3.79 1.13 -7.60
C LEU A 150 -3.07 -0.22 -7.72
N ILE A 151 -3.81 -1.31 -7.59
CA ILE A 151 -3.32 -2.68 -7.75
C ILE A 151 -3.47 -3.08 -9.22
N HIS A 152 -2.42 -3.59 -9.83
CA HIS A 152 -2.46 -4.09 -11.21
C HIS A 152 -2.61 -5.61 -11.23
N PRO A 153 -3.20 -6.19 -12.30
CA PRO A 153 -3.30 -7.63 -12.45
C PRO A 153 -1.93 -8.30 -12.33
N SER A 154 -1.75 -9.06 -11.24
CA SER A 154 -0.49 -9.68 -10.84
C SER A 154 -0.78 -10.79 -9.82
N ASP A 155 0.22 -11.63 -9.52
CA ASP A 155 0.10 -12.64 -8.48
C ASP A 155 0.11 -11.97 -7.09
N ASN A 156 -1.04 -11.96 -6.40
CA ASN A 156 -1.21 -11.36 -5.09
C ASN A 156 -1.55 -12.45 -4.08
N ILE A 157 -0.56 -12.86 -3.28
CA ILE A 157 -0.69 -14.04 -2.42
C ILE A 157 -0.65 -13.68 -0.95
N VAL A 158 -1.38 -14.44 -0.15
CA VAL A 158 -1.27 -14.41 1.31
C VAL A 158 -0.80 -15.75 1.83
N LYS A 159 0.11 -15.72 2.81
CA LYS A 159 0.63 -16.90 3.49
C LYS A 159 0.45 -16.73 4.99
N VAL A 160 0.06 -17.81 5.67
CA VAL A 160 0.09 -17.87 7.14
C VAL A 160 1.52 -18.24 7.54
N LEU A 161 2.09 -17.50 8.47
CA LEU A 161 3.41 -17.78 9.03
C LEU A 161 3.22 -18.76 10.21
N GLU A 162 3.87 -19.92 10.15
CA GLU A 162 3.82 -20.98 11.17
C GLU A 162 4.76 -20.69 12.34
#